data_AF-A0A6N8NRK7-F1
#
_entry.id   AF-A0A6N8NRK7-F1
#
_cell.length_a   1.000
_cell.length_b   1.000
_cell.length_c   1.000
_cell.angle_alpha   90.00
_cell.angle_beta   90.00
_cell.angle_gamma   90.00
#
_symmetry.space_group_name_H-M   'P 1'
#
loop_
_entity.id
_entity.type
_entity.pdbx_description
1 polymer ?
#
loop_
_entity_poly.entity_id
_entity_poly.type
_entity_poly.pdbx_seq_one_letter_code
_entity_poly.pdbx_strand_id
1 'polypeptide(L)'
;HGLRWIEDESNQDDSYDRNFLRLRVVPLLQQRWPHFAEATARSAALCAEQESLLDELLADDLAHCQTSQGTLQIAPMLAMSDARRAAIIRRWLAGQNAPMPSRDALVRIWQEVALAREDASPCLRLGAFEIRRYQSQLWWIKSVTGQSETIVPWQTWLQPLELPAGLGSVQLTAGGDIRPPRADEAVSVRFKAAGLLHIVGRNGGRKLKKIWQELGVPPWLRDNKP
;
A
#
# COMPACT_ATOMS: atom_id res chain seq x y z
N HIS A 1 -35.03 -34.39 6.48
CA HIS A 1 -34.23 -33.15 6.46
C HIS A 1 -35.01 -31.99 7.09
N GLY A 2 -35.23 -32.01 8.41
CA GLY A 2 -36.08 -31.05 9.14
C GLY A 2 -35.31 -29.86 9.69
N LEU A 3 -34.68 -29.07 8.82
CA LEU A 3 -34.02 -27.83 9.21
C LEU A 3 -35.06 -26.70 9.29
N ARG A 4 -35.07 -25.95 10.40
CA ARG A 4 -35.80 -24.69 10.54
C ARG A 4 -34.80 -23.54 10.36
N TRP A 5 -34.94 -22.75 9.30
CA TRP A 5 -34.19 -21.52 9.12
C TRP A 5 -35.07 -20.32 9.44
N ILE A 6 -34.43 -19.23 9.87
CA ILE A 6 -35.07 -17.95 10.15
C ILE A 6 -34.98 -17.12 8.87
N GLU A 7 -36.11 -16.60 8.38
CA GLU A 7 -36.14 -15.68 7.25
C GLU A 7 -36.07 -14.24 7.78
N ASP A 8 -34.93 -13.59 7.59
CA ASP A 8 -34.73 -12.18 7.90
C ASP A 8 -35.49 -11.30 6.90
N GLU A 9 -36.30 -10.35 7.36
CA GLU A 9 -37.13 -9.45 6.53
C GLU A 9 -36.29 -8.65 5.52
N SER A 10 -35.02 -8.37 5.83
CA SER A 10 -34.08 -7.72 4.90
C SER A 10 -33.81 -8.53 3.62
N ASN A 11 -34.09 -9.83 3.61
CA ASN A 11 -33.96 -10.67 2.40
C ASN A 11 -34.98 -10.32 1.31
N GLN A 12 -36.06 -9.62 1.65
CA GLN A 12 -37.10 -9.19 0.71
C GLN A 12 -36.92 -7.74 0.25
N ASP A 13 -35.89 -7.05 0.74
CA ASP A 13 -35.61 -5.67 0.39
C ASP A 13 -34.87 -5.58 -0.95
N ASP A 14 -35.56 -5.08 -1.97
CA ASP A 14 -35.09 -4.93 -3.35
C ASP A 14 -34.15 -3.73 -3.55
N SER A 15 -33.94 -2.90 -2.51
CA SER A 15 -33.04 -1.74 -2.59
C SER A 15 -31.54 -2.12 -2.63
N TYR A 16 -31.20 -3.34 -2.16
CA TYR A 16 -29.85 -3.87 -2.23
C TYR A 16 -29.62 -4.64 -3.52
N ASP A 17 -28.55 -4.30 -4.26
CA ASP A 17 -28.24 -4.88 -5.58
C ASP A 17 -28.30 -6.42 -5.61
N ARG A 18 -27.78 -7.07 -4.57
CA ARG A 18 -27.77 -8.55 -4.47
C ARG A 18 -29.19 -9.11 -4.38
N ASN A 19 -30.07 -8.49 -3.60
CA ASN A 19 -31.46 -8.91 -3.46
C ASN A 19 -32.22 -8.66 -4.76
N PHE A 20 -32.00 -7.51 -5.40
CA PHE A 20 -32.57 -7.20 -6.71
C PHE A 20 -32.20 -8.21 -7.79
N LEU A 21 -30.93 -8.56 -7.89
CA LEU A 21 -30.50 -9.61 -8.81
C LEU A 21 -31.20 -10.95 -8.50
N ARG A 22 -31.27 -11.34 -7.22
CA ARG A 22 -31.88 -12.61 -6.81
C ARG A 22 -33.39 -12.66 -7.04
N LEU A 23 -34.11 -11.60 -6.71
CA LEU A 23 -35.58 -11.57 -6.67
C LEU A 23 -36.20 -11.19 -8.01
N ARG A 24 -35.52 -10.33 -8.80
CA ARG A 24 -36.09 -9.78 -10.04
C ARG A 24 -35.37 -10.28 -11.27
N VAL A 25 -34.05 -10.15 -11.32
CA VAL A 25 -33.29 -10.35 -12.56
C VAL A 25 -33.06 -11.82 -12.87
N VAL A 26 -32.53 -12.59 -11.92
CA VAL A 26 -32.23 -14.02 -12.13
C VAL A 26 -33.49 -14.84 -12.47
N PRO A 27 -34.65 -14.66 -11.80
CA PRO A 27 -35.87 -15.37 -12.17
C PRO A 27 -36.34 -15.02 -13.58
N LEU A 28 -36.26 -13.74 -13.97
CA LEU A 28 -36.63 -13.29 -15.32
C LEU A 28 -35.73 -13.93 -16.39
N LEU A 29 -34.43 -14.02 -16.13
CA LEU A 29 -33.49 -14.71 -17.03
C LEU A 29 -33.77 -16.21 -17.11
N GLN A 30 -34.09 -16.85 -15.97
CA GLN A 30 -34.40 -18.28 -15.90
C GLN A 30 -35.69 -18.67 -16.64
N GLN A 31 -36.65 -17.75 -16.76
CA GLN A 31 -37.87 -18.01 -17.56
C GLN A 31 -37.55 -18.32 -19.04
N ARG A 32 -36.54 -17.65 -19.61
CA ARG A 32 -36.10 -17.90 -21.00
C ARG A 32 -34.96 -18.92 -21.08
N TRP A 33 -34.05 -18.92 -20.11
CA TRP A 33 -32.89 -19.81 -20.03
C TRP A 33 -32.85 -20.53 -18.68
N PRO A 34 -33.51 -21.70 -18.54
CA PRO A 34 -33.64 -22.40 -17.26
C PRO A 34 -32.31 -22.66 -16.53
N HIS A 35 -31.23 -22.85 -17.29
CA HIS A 35 -29.89 -23.14 -16.78
C HIS A 35 -28.97 -21.90 -16.68
N PHE A 36 -29.52 -20.68 -16.64
CA PHE A 36 -28.72 -19.43 -16.65
C PHE A 36 -27.69 -19.37 -15.50
N ALA A 37 -28.10 -19.74 -14.28
CA ALA A 37 -27.22 -19.74 -13.12
C ALA A 37 -26.04 -20.73 -13.29
N GLU A 38 -26.30 -21.93 -13.82
CA GLU A 38 -25.28 -22.94 -14.11
C GLU A 38 -24.31 -22.46 -15.20
N ALA A 39 -24.83 -21.83 -16.26
CA ALA A 39 -24.00 -21.26 -17.33
C ALA A 39 -23.10 -20.12 -16.81
N THR A 40 -23.62 -19.29 -15.91
CA THR A 40 -22.87 -18.21 -15.26
C THR A 40 -21.78 -18.78 -14.34
N ALA A 41 -22.10 -19.78 -13.53
CA ALA A 41 -21.12 -20.47 -12.68
C ALA A 41 -20.02 -21.14 -13.51
N ARG A 42 -20.36 -21.75 -14.65
CA ARG A 42 -19.40 -22.32 -15.60
C ARG A 42 -18.48 -21.25 -16.19
N SER A 43 -19.03 -20.09 -16.56
CA SER A 43 -18.22 -18.97 -17.07
C SER A 43 -17.26 -18.43 -16.01
N ALA A 44 -17.72 -18.30 -14.76
CA ALA A 44 -16.86 -17.90 -13.65
C ALA A 44 -15.73 -18.91 -13.40
N ALA A 45 -16.02 -20.21 -13.47
CA ALA A 45 -15.02 -21.27 -13.32
C ALA A 45 -13.97 -21.23 -14.44
N LEU A 46 -14.39 -21.04 -15.69
CA LEU A 46 -13.48 -20.89 -16.83
C LEU A 46 -12.59 -19.64 -16.67
N CYS A 47 -13.13 -18.51 -16.23
CA CYS A 47 -12.33 -17.31 -15.95
C CYS A 47 -11.28 -17.57 -14.85
N ALA A 48 -11.64 -18.28 -13.78
CA ALA A 48 -10.71 -18.64 -12.71
C ALA A 48 -9.60 -19.57 -13.21
N GLU A 49 -9.93 -20.53 -14.08
CA GLU A 49 -8.95 -21.41 -14.73
C GLU A 49 -7.96 -20.60 -15.58
N GLN A 50 -8.44 -19.62 -16.36
CA GLN A 50 -7.56 -18.75 -17.14
C GLN A 50 -6.64 -17.89 -16.27
N GLU A 51 -7.13 -17.34 -15.15
CA GLU A 51 -6.27 -16.59 -14.22
C GLU A 51 -5.24 -17.50 -13.53
N SER A 52 -5.60 -18.73 -13.18
CA SER A 52 -4.66 -19.72 -12.65
C SER A 52 -3.58 -20.09 -13.67
N LEU A 53 -3.95 -20.24 -14.95
CA LEU A 53 -2.97 -20.49 -16.01
C LEU A 53 -2.03 -19.29 -16.17
N LEU A 54 -2.54 -18.07 -16.06
CA LEU A 54 -1.70 -16.88 -16.07
C LEU A 54 -0.79 -16.78 -14.84
N ASP A 55 -1.21 -17.28 -13.67
CA ASP A 55 -0.34 -17.39 -12.50
C ASP A 55 0.87 -18.29 -12.77
N GLU A 56 0.65 -19.44 -13.41
CA GLU A 56 1.71 -20.35 -13.83
C GLU A 56 2.64 -19.71 -14.86
N LEU A 57 2.07 -19.16 -15.94
CA LEU A 57 2.83 -18.59 -17.06
C LEU A 57 3.64 -17.35 -16.69
N LEU A 58 3.21 -16.60 -15.67
CA LEU A 58 3.85 -15.36 -15.22
C LEU A 58 4.69 -15.55 -13.95
N ALA A 59 4.81 -16.76 -13.42
CA ALA A 59 5.53 -17.02 -12.18
C ALA A 59 6.99 -16.53 -12.23
N ASP A 60 7.71 -16.86 -13.31
CA ASP A 60 9.10 -16.46 -13.49
C ASP A 60 9.25 -14.95 -13.69
N ASP A 61 8.36 -14.35 -14.49
CA ASP A 61 8.33 -12.89 -14.70
C ASP A 61 8.09 -12.16 -13.37
N LEU A 62 7.14 -12.65 -12.56
CA LEU A 62 6.82 -12.07 -11.26
C LEU A 62 7.99 -12.23 -10.29
N ALA A 63 8.59 -13.42 -10.21
CA ALA A 63 9.74 -13.68 -9.36
C ALA A 63 10.96 -12.83 -9.74
N HIS A 64 11.16 -12.58 -11.04
CA HIS A 64 12.23 -11.71 -11.53
C HIS A 64 11.97 -10.23 -11.22
N CYS A 65 10.71 -9.79 -11.27
CA CYS A 65 10.34 -8.41 -10.99
C CYS A 65 10.22 -8.12 -9.49
N GLN A 66 9.85 -9.10 -8.67
CA GLN A 66 9.62 -8.89 -7.24
C GLN A 66 10.93 -8.96 -6.46
N THR A 67 11.13 -8.03 -5.54
CA THR A 67 12.29 -8.04 -4.65
C THR A 67 12.02 -8.79 -3.36
N SER A 68 13.08 -9.12 -2.64
CA SER A 68 12.99 -9.65 -1.27
C SER A 68 12.31 -8.70 -0.27
N GLN A 69 12.19 -7.41 -0.60
CA GLN A 69 11.51 -6.40 0.23
C GLN A 69 10.00 -6.32 -0.06
N GLY A 70 9.50 -7.13 -1.00
CA GLY A 70 8.10 -7.12 -1.43
C GLY A 70 7.76 -5.97 -2.40
N THR A 71 8.77 -5.30 -2.96
CA THR A 71 8.59 -4.25 -3.98
C THR A 71 8.66 -4.83 -5.39
N LEU A 72 8.23 -4.06 -6.38
CA LEU A 72 8.22 -4.47 -7.78
C LEU A 72 9.18 -3.62 -8.62
N GLN A 73 10.17 -4.26 -9.25
CA GLN A 73 11.17 -3.63 -10.12
C GLN A 73 10.51 -3.10 -11.40
N ILE A 74 10.79 -1.85 -11.75
CA ILE A 74 10.23 -1.21 -12.94
C ILE A 74 11.03 -1.61 -14.19
N ALA A 75 12.35 -1.72 -14.08
CA ALA A 75 13.24 -1.88 -15.22
C ALA A 75 12.93 -3.12 -16.10
N PRO A 76 12.72 -4.34 -15.54
CA PRO A 76 12.39 -5.51 -16.36
C PRO A 76 11.05 -5.39 -17.08
N MET A 77 10.14 -4.56 -16.56
CA MET A 77 8.78 -4.41 -17.08
C MET A 77 8.67 -3.37 -18.21
N LEU A 78 9.72 -2.57 -18.45
CA LEU A 78 9.70 -1.52 -19.48
C LEU A 78 9.47 -2.08 -20.89
N ALA A 79 10.07 -3.24 -21.20
CA ALA A 79 9.94 -3.92 -22.49
C ALA A 79 8.66 -4.77 -22.63
N MET A 80 7.91 -4.97 -21.56
CA MET A 80 6.70 -5.80 -21.57
C MET A 80 5.52 -5.07 -22.25
N SER A 81 4.55 -5.83 -22.74
CA SER A 81 3.27 -5.27 -23.19
C SER A 81 2.43 -4.74 -22.02
N ASP A 82 1.47 -3.85 -22.31
CA ASP A 82 0.56 -3.32 -21.28
C ASP A 82 -0.22 -4.41 -20.55
N ALA A 83 -0.67 -5.44 -21.28
CA ALA A 83 -1.40 -6.56 -20.70
C ALA A 83 -0.53 -7.35 -19.71
N ARG A 84 0.73 -7.65 -20.09
CA ARG A 84 1.67 -8.36 -19.23
C ARG A 84 2.01 -7.53 -17.99
N ARG A 85 2.27 -6.23 -18.15
CA ARG A 85 2.50 -5.32 -17.01
C ARG A 85 1.32 -5.30 -16.04
N ALA A 86 0.10 -5.13 -16.56
CA ALA A 86 -1.10 -5.11 -15.73
C ALA A 86 -1.31 -6.45 -14.99
N ALA A 87 -1.07 -7.58 -15.66
CA ALA A 87 -1.18 -8.91 -15.06
C ALA A 87 -0.15 -9.14 -13.93
N ILE A 88 1.09 -8.67 -14.10
CA ILE A 88 2.15 -8.72 -13.08
C ILE A 88 1.82 -7.80 -11.90
N ILE A 89 1.45 -6.52 -12.15
CA ILE A 89 1.09 -5.57 -11.09
C ILE A 89 -0.09 -6.11 -10.28
N ARG A 90 -1.10 -6.70 -10.93
CA ARG A 90 -2.25 -7.31 -10.26
C ARG A 90 -1.82 -8.44 -9.32
N ARG A 91 -0.97 -9.35 -9.79
CA ARG A 91 -0.46 -10.49 -8.99
C ARG A 91 0.42 -10.05 -7.84
N TRP A 92 1.30 -9.08 -8.08
CA TRP A 92 2.10 -8.46 -7.03
C TRP A 92 1.21 -7.87 -5.93
N LEU A 93 0.20 -7.07 -6.29
CA LEU A 93 -0.74 -6.49 -5.32
C LEU A 93 -1.55 -7.56 -4.56
N ALA A 94 -1.96 -8.63 -5.24
CA ALA A 94 -2.61 -9.76 -4.59
C ALA A 94 -1.70 -10.43 -3.54
N GLY A 95 -0.40 -10.58 -3.84
CA GLY A 95 0.61 -11.06 -2.90
C GLY A 95 0.82 -10.16 -1.68
N GLN A 96 0.56 -8.85 -1.82
CA GLN A 96 0.56 -7.89 -0.71
C GLN A 96 -0.78 -7.84 0.05
N ASN A 97 -1.71 -8.75 -0.24
CA ASN A 97 -3.10 -8.75 0.27
C ASN A 97 -3.83 -7.41 0.03
N ALA A 98 -3.49 -6.71 -1.06
CA ALA A 98 -4.13 -5.46 -1.43
C ALA A 98 -5.56 -5.71 -1.96
N PRO A 99 -6.47 -4.73 -1.81
CA PRO A 99 -7.76 -4.80 -2.49
C PRO A 99 -7.54 -4.88 -4.01
N MET A 100 -8.32 -5.75 -4.68
CA MET A 100 -8.17 -5.99 -6.12
C MET A 100 -8.33 -4.67 -6.90
N PRO A 101 -7.30 -4.22 -7.64
CA PRO A 101 -7.36 -2.97 -8.38
C PRO A 101 -8.30 -3.09 -9.59
N SER A 102 -8.97 -2.00 -9.92
CA SER A 102 -9.67 -1.89 -11.20
C SER A 102 -8.67 -1.95 -12.37
N ARG A 103 -9.16 -2.29 -13.56
CA ARG A 103 -8.32 -2.28 -14.77
C ARG A 103 -7.71 -0.90 -15.01
N ASP A 104 -8.49 0.16 -14.80
CA ASP A 104 -8.02 1.54 -14.92
C ASP A 104 -6.92 1.86 -13.89
N ALA A 105 -7.09 1.44 -12.64
CA ALA A 105 -6.07 1.63 -11.61
C ALA A 105 -4.73 1.00 -12.00
N LEU A 106 -4.72 -0.18 -12.62
CA LEU A 106 -3.49 -0.81 -13.12
C LEU A 106 -2.79 0.02 -14.19
N VAL A 107 -3.55 0.63 -15.11
CA VAL A 107 -3.00 1.53 -16.13
C VAL A 107 -2.38 2.76 -15.47
N ARG A 108 -3.09 3.37 -14.53
CA ARG A 108 -2.63 4.57 -13.81
C ARG A 108 -1.39 4.30 -12.97
N ILE A 109 -1.29 3.14 -12.30
CA ILE A 109 -0.07 2.74 -11.59
C ILE A 109 1.14 2.80 -12.52
N TRP A 110 1.02 2.25 -13.72
CA TRP A 110 2.13 2.24 -14.64
C TRP A 110 2.43 3.65 -15.20
N GLN A 111 1.41 4.33 -15.73
CA GLN A 111 1.58 5.61 -16.45
C GLN A 111 1.92 6.77 -15.51
N GLU A 112 1.24 6.87 -14.36
CA GLU A 112 1.35 8.00 -13.42
C GLU A 112 2.41 7.77 -12.35
N VAL A 113 2.78 6.51 -12.05
CA VAL A 113 3.74 6.20 -10.97
C VAL A 113 5.02 5.56 -11.50
N ALA A 114 4.93 4.46 -12.25
CA ALA A 114 6.12 3.74 -12.72
C ALA A 114 6.93 4.59 -13.71
N LEU A 115 6.27 5.26 -14.66
CA LEU A 115 6.92 6.09 -15.67
C LEU A 115 7.19 7.53 -15.21
N ALA A 116 6.59 7.98 -14.11
CA ALA A 116 6.84 9.31 -13.57
C ALA A 116 8.29 9.45 -13.08
N ARG A 117 8.84 10.66 -13.18
CA ARG A 117 10.20 10.95 -12.70
C ARG A 117 10.27 10.74 -11.18
N GLU A 118 11.38 10.20 -10.68
CA GLU A 118 11.55 9.92 -9.25
C GLU A 118 11.55 11.19 -8.38
N ASP A 119 12.00 12.31 -8.92
CA ASP A 119 12.01 13.61 -8.24
C ASP A 119 10.61 14.21 -8.06
N ALA A 120 9.64 13.82 -8.88
CA ALA A 120 8.24 14.22 -8.78
C ALA A 120 7.50 13.56 -7.60
N SER A 121 8.12 12.59 -6.91
CA SER A 121 7.52 11.85 -5.79
C SER A 121 6.12 11.31 -6.12
N PRO A 122 5.95 10.52 -7.20
CA PRO A 122 4.63 10.12 -7.67
C PRO A 122 3.92 9.23 -6.65
N CYS A 123 2.62 9.43 -6.54
CA CYS A 123 1.77 8.74 -5.57
C CYS A 123 0.39 8.48 -6.17
N LEU A 124 -0.04 7.22 -6.15
CA LEU A 124 -1.40 6.83 -6.42
C LEU A 124 -2.04 6.24 -5.16
N ARG A 125 -3.07 6.91 -4.64
CA ARG A 125 -3.79 6.44 -3.45
C ARG A 125 -4.88 5.43 -3.82
N LEU A 126 -4.90 4.32 -3.09
CA LEU A 126 -5.87 3.23 -3.20
C LEU A 126 -6.45 2.96 -1.80
N GLY A 127 -7.50 3.69 -1.44
CA GLY A 127 -8.10 3.63 -0.10
C GLY A 127 -7.13 4.12 0.98
N ALA A 128 -6.87 3.27 1.98
CA ALA A 128 -5.95 3.52 3.08
C ALA A 128 -4.47 3.29 2.72
N PHE A 129 -4.19 2.87 1.50
CA PHE A 129 -2.87 2.55 0.99
C PHE A 129 -2.49 3.44 -0.18
N GLU A 130 -1.23 3.43 -0.54
CA GLU A 130 -0.69 4.16 -1.68
C GLU A 130 0.40 3.37 -2.40
N ILE A 131 0.48 3.56 -3.71
CA ILE A 131 1.56 3.07 -4.54
C ILE A 131 2.47 4.23 -4.89
N ARG A 132 3.77 4.06 -4.64
CA ARG A 132 4.80 5.08 -4.91
C ARG A 132 5.99 4.50 -5.64
N ARG A 133 6.72 5.37 -6.35
CA ARG A 133 8.01 5.04 -6.98
C ARG A 133 9.17 5.47 -6.10
N TYR A 134 10.12 4.58 -5.86
CA TYR A 134 11.40 4.90 -5.22
C TYR A 134 12.48 3.90 -5.63
N GLN A 135 13.68 4.40 -5.98
CA GLN A 135 14.81 3.57 -6.42
C GLN A 135 14.42 2.60 -7.55
N SER A 136 13.73 3.12 -8.57
CA SER A 136 13.23 2.37 -9.73
C SER A 136 12.35 1.14 -9.39
N GLN A 137 11.65 1.21 -8.25
CA GLN A 137 10.72 0.19 -7.78
C GLN A 137 9.37 0.81 -7.41
N LEU A 138 8.31 0.03 -7.56
CA LEU A 138 6.98 0.31 -7.02
C LEU A 138 6.86 -0.25 -5.60
N TRP A 139 6.30 0.57 -4.73
CA TRP A 139 6.10 0.28 -3.32
C TRP A 139 4.62 0.32 -3.00
N TRP A 140 4.11 -0.72 -2.35
CA TRP A 140 2.78 -0.75 -1.74
C TRP A 140 2.91 -0.47 -0.25
N ILE A 141 2.37 0.66 0.21
CA ILE A 141 2.52 1.10 1.60
C ILE A 141 1.20 1.61 2.17
N LYS A 142 1.06 1.52 3.49
CA LYS A 142 -0.03 2.17 4.21
C LYS A 142 0.19 3.69 4.14
N SER A 143 -0.83 4.44 3.73
CA SER A 143 -0.76 5.89 3.67
C SER A 143 -0.68 6.46 5.08
N VAL A 144 0.33 7.30 5.33
CA VAL A 144 0.51 8.01 6.61
C VAL A 144 0.63 9.50 6.34
N THR A 145 -0.14 10.30 7.09
CA THR A 145 -0.08 11.76 7.01
C THR A 145 1.25 12.26 7.55
N GLY A 146 1.98 13.04 6.76
CA GLY A 146 3.27 13.62 7.15
C GLY A 146 3.17 14.47 8.42
N GLN A 147 4.19 14.38 9.28
CA GLN A 147 4.28 15.07 10.57
C GLN A 147 5.34 16.18 10.59
N SER A 148 5.76 16.67 9.41
CA SER A 148 6.87 17.63 9.30
C SER A 148 6.68 18.91 10.12
N GLU A 149 5.44 19.39 10.27
CA GLU A 149 5.11 20.57 11.09
C GLU A 149 4.82 20.25 12.56
N THR A 150 4.77 18.97 12.93
CA THR A 150 4.45 18.53 14.28
C THR A 150 5.66 18.63 15.21
N ILE A 151 5.45 19.22 16.38
CA ILE A 151 6.41 19.25 17.49
C ILE A 151 5.71 18.66 18.70
N VAL A 152 6.26 17.56 19.23
CA VAL A 152 5.71 16.89 20.41
C VAL A 152 6.63 17.21 21.60
N PRO A 153 6.21 18.04 22.56
CA PRO A 153 7.01 18.32 23.75
C PRO A 153 7.11 17.06 24.62
N TRP A 154 8.31 16.74 25.10
CA TRP A 154 8.58 15.57 25.93
C TRP A 154 9.00 16.02 27.34
N GLN A 155 8.03 16.49 28.12
CA GLN A 155 8.28 17.05 29.45
C GLN A 155 8.86 16.00 30.41
N THR A 156 8.39 14.76 30.33
CA THR A 156 8.84 13.64 31.15
C THR A 156 9.58 12.61 30.29
N TRP A 157 10.78 12.94 29.82
CA TRP A 157 11.58 12.08 28.92
C TRP A 157 12.07 10.76 29.54
N LEU A 158 11.84 10.57 30.84
CA LEU A 158 12.02 9.29 31.54
C LEU A 158 10.91 8.28 31.25
N GLN A 159 9.74 8.74 30.76
CA GLN A 159 8.61 7.90 30.39
C GLN A 159 8.48 7.83 28.86
N PRO A 160 7.96 6.72 28.29
CA PRO A 160 7.66 6.63 26.87
C PRO A 160 6.76 7.80 26.40
N LEU A 161 7.04 8.32 25.20
CA LEU A 161 6.23 9.31 24.52
C LEU A 161 5.48 8.67 23.36
N GLU A 162 4.15 8.79 23.38
CA GLU A 162 3.30 8.41 22.25
C GLU A 162 3.44 9.42 21.10
N LEU A 163 3.61 8.92 19.89
CA LEU A 163 3.76 9.71 18.67
C LEU A 163 2.40 9.92 17.97
N PRO A 164 2.25 11.02 17.23
CA PRO A 164 1.03 11.29 16.47
C PRO A 164 0.80 10.28 15.35
N ALA A 165 -0.42 10.29 14.80
CA ALA A 165 -0.81 9.50 13.62
C ALA A 165 -0.56 7.98 13.72
N GLY A 166 -0.48 7.44 14.93
CA GLY A 166 -0.23 6.02 15.16
C GLY A 166 1.18 5.57 14.76
N LEU A 167 2.17 6.46 14.86
CA LEU A 167 3.58 6.15 14.58
C LEU A 167 4.25 5.30 15.69
N GLY A 168 3.51 4.95 16.75
CA GLY A 168 3.99 4.18 17.90
C GLY A 168 4.48 5.09 19.02
N SER A 169 5.42 4.59 19.82
CA SER A 169 6.01 5.34 20.94
C SER A 169 7.54 5.31 20.89
N VAL A 170 8.16 6.29 21.53
CA VAL A 170 9.61 6.42 21.68
C VAL A 170 9.99 6.51 23.15
N GLN A 171 11.15 5.96 23.50
CA GLN A 171 11.69 6.03 24.86
C GLN A 171 13.22 6.17 24.80
N LEU A 172 13.79 6.92 25.74
CA LEU A 172 15.24 6.95 25.94
C LEU A 172 15.67 5.78 26.84
N THR A 173 16.60 4.98 26.35
CA THR A 173 17.22 3.87 27.10
C THR A 173 18.66 4.20 27.49
N ALA A 174 19.12 3.69 28.63
CA ALA A 174 20.50 3.89 29.07
C ALA A 174 21.49 3.05 28.25
N GLY A 175 22.72 3.53 28.09
CA GLY A 175 23.83 2.77 27.50
C GLY A 175 24.06 2.94 25.98
N GLY A 176 23.53 4.00 25.36
CA GLY A 176 23.77 4.33 23.95
C GLY A 176 24.80 5.45 23.72
N ASP A 177 25.11 5.71 22.45
CA ASP A 177 26.08 6.74 22.01
C ASP A 177 25.51 8.18 22.01
N ILE A 178 24.23 8.35 22.40
CA ILE A 178 23.56 9.64 22.47
C ILE A 178 23.64 10.16 23.92
N ARG A 179 24.13 11.39 24.08
CA ARG A 179 24.20 12.06 25.39
C ARG A 179 22.79 12.17 26.01
N PRO A 180 22.60 11.81 27.30
CA PRO A 180 21.32 12.02 27.98
C PRO A 180 21.00 13.51 28.11
N PRO A 181 19.73 13.92 27.97
CA PRO A 181 19.31 15.30 28.21
C PRO A 181 19.56 15.71 29.66
N ARG A 182 19.84 16.99 29.89
CA ARG A 182 19.91 17.54 31.26
C ARG A 182 18.51 17.90 31.75
N ALA A 183 18.33 17.98 33.06
CA ALA A 183 17.04 18.29 33.67
C ALA A 183 16.51 19.69 33.34
N ASP A 184 17.39 20.62 32.97
CA ASP A 184 17.09 22.00 32.56
C ASP A 184 16.85 22.16 31.05
N GLU A 185 17.04 21.11 30.26
CA GLU A 185 16.84 21.13 28.81
C GLU A 185 15.42 20.69 28.43
N ALA A 186 14.73 21.50 27.62
CA ALA A 186 13.43 21.13 27.08
C ALA A 186 13.58 20.11 25.94
N VAL A 187 13.17 18.87 26.18
CA VAL A 187 13.19 17.79 25.18
C VAL A 187 11.92 17.82 24.34
N SER A 188 12.06 17.57 23.04
CA SER A 188 10.93 17.43 22.12
C SER A 188 11.26 16.47 21.00
N VAL A 189 10.23 15.82 20.44
CA VAL A 189 10.32 15.05 19.19
C VAL A 189 9.80 15.91 18.04
N ARG A 190 10.50 15.87 16.91
CA ARG A 190 10.17 16.61 15.69
C ARG A 190 10.46 15.75 14.47
N PHE A 191 9.78 16.02 13.37
CA PHE A 191 9.95 15.27 12.12
C PHE A 191 10.61 16.10 11.02
N LYS A 192 11.16 17.25 11.39
CA LYS A 192 11.96 18.11 10.53
C LYS A 192 13.10 18.74 11.32
N ALA A 193 14.19 19.03 10.61
CA ALA A 193 15.30 19.81 11.12
C ALA A 193 15.78 20.80 10.05
N ALA A 194 16.02 22.03 10.47
CA ALA A 194 16.50 23.11 9.61
C ALA A 194 18.02 23.30 9.75
N GLY A 195 18.62 24.00 8.78
CA GLY A 195 20.05 24.29 8.79
C GLY A 195 20.92 23.17 8.23
N LEU A 196 22.23 23.29 8.47
CA LEU A 196 23.21 22.27 8.14
C LEU A 196 23.38 21.32 9.33
N LEU A 197 23.18 20.03 9.08
CA LEU A 197 23.34 18.98 10.07
C LEU A 197 24.66 18.25 9.82
N HIS A 198 25.33 17.93 10.92
CA HIS A 198 26.55 17.13 10.95
C HIS A 198 26.22 15.80 11.62
N ILE A 199 26.51 14.70 10.94
CA ILE A 199 26.22 13.34 11.43
C ILE A 199 27.53 12.59 11.66
N VAL A 200 27.53 11.67 12.62
CA VAL A 200 28.67 10.81 12.92
C VAL A 200 29.06 9.99 11.68
N GLY A 201 30.37 9.78 11.47
CA GLY A 201 30.90 9.03 10.33
C GLY A 201 30.94 9.79 9.01
N ARG A 202 30.61 11.09 9.01
CA ARG A 202 30.62 11.92 7.81
C ARG A 202 31.32 13.26 8.04
N ASN A 203 32.19 13.66 7.12
CA ASN A 203 32.77 15.00 7.11
C ASN A 203 31.86 16.02 6.39
N GLY A 204 31.71 17.21 6.99
CA GLY A 204 30.93 18.33 6.45
C GLY A 204 29.43 18.29 6.75
N GLY A 205 28.80 19.48 6.75
CA GLY A 205 27.38 19.65 7.04
C GLY A 205 26.51 19.60 5.80
N ARG A 206 25.30 19.02 5.91
CA ARG A 206 24.29 19.00 4.82
C ARG A 206 22.89 19.26 5.34
N LYS A 207 22.01 19.70 4.44
CA LYS A 207 20.56 19.77 4.70
C LYS A 207 19.99 18.36 4.92
N LEU A 208 19.00 18.22 5.80
CA LEU A 208 18.35 16.95 6.14
C LEU A 208 17.90 16.15 4.92
N LYS A 209 17.28 16.80 3.92
CA LYS A 209 16.87 16.15 2.66
C LYS A 209 18.02 15.40 1.97
N LYS A 210 19.23 15.96 1.98
CA LYS A 210 20.39 15.36 1.33
C LYS A 210 20.93 14.17 2.14
N ILE A 211 20.91 14.27 3.47
CA ILE A 211 21.23 13.15 4.37
C ILE A 211 20.26 11.99 4.13
N TRP A 212 18.95 12.25 4.06
CA TRP A 212 17.96 11.22 3.76
C TRP A 212 18.17 10.53 2.42
N GLN A 213 18.56 11.28 1.37
CA GLN A 213 18.86 10.70 0.07
C GLN A 213 20.09 9.78 0.12
N GLU A 214 21.17 10.21 0.79
CA GLU A 214 22.41 9.44 0.89
C GLU A 214 22.25 8.18 1.74
N LEU A 215 21.43 8.24 2.79
CA LEU A 215 21.07 7.07 3.61
C LEU A 215 19.97 6.20 2.96
N GLY A 216 19.52 6.54 1.76
CA GLY A 216 18.50 5.77 1.06
C GLY A 216 17.13 5.77 1.74
N VAL A 217 16.79 6.78 2.55
CA VAL A 217 15.49 6.87 3.23
C VAL A 217 14.38 7.26 2.24
N PRO A 218 13.33 6.42 2.09
CA PRO A 218 12.20 6.69 1.20
C PRO A 218 11.45 7.98 1.52
N PRO A 219 10.93 8.72 0.52
CA PRO A 219 10.27 10.01 0.74
C PRO A 219 9.12 10.00 1.76
N TRP A 220 8.25 8.97 1.74
CA TRP A 220 7.11 8.85 2.66
C TRP A 220 7.50 8.62 4.12
N LEU A 221 8.74 8.23 4.41
CA LEU A 221 9.26 8.10 5.76
C LEU A 221 9.92 9.40 6.27
N ARG A 222 10.33 10.31 5.38
CA ARG A 222 11.16 11.47 5.77
C ARG A 222 10.44 12.45 6.68
N ASP A 223 9.13 12.56 6.54
CA ASP A 223 8.27 13.43 7.37
C ASP A 223 7.62 12.67 8.54
N ASN A 224 7.96 11.39 8.72
CA ASN A 224 7.37 10.50 9.72
C ASN A 224 8.44 9.77 10.56
N LYS A 225 9.72 10.16 10.44
CA LYS A 225 10.82 9.68 11.26
C LYS A 225 11.04 10.63 12.45
N PRO A 226 10.85 10.16 13.70
CA PRO A 226 11.14 10.90 14.93
C PRO A 226 12.61 11.32 15.06
#